data_AF-A0A679I0A7-F1
#
_entry.id   AF-A0A679I0A7-F1
#
_cell.length_a   1.000
_cell.length_b   1.000
_cell.length_c   1.000
_cell.angle_alpha   90.00
_cell.angle_beta   90.00
_cell.angle_gamma   90.00
#
_symmetry.space_group_name_H-M   'P 1'
#
loop_
_entity.id
_entity.type
_entity.pdbx_description
1 polymer ?
#
loop_
_entity_poly.entity_id
_entity_poly.type
_entity_poly.pdbx_seq_one_letter_code
_entity_poly.pdbx_strand_id
1 'polypeptide(L)'
;MLEIASVAKEPEPKLPSDFQEALVASPEAKAVWDSTTTIARVHWVESAKRAKTRKNRGENACAMLASGKKQVCCFDQSGFYSKSLSAPEAEE
;
A
#
# COMPACT_ATOMS: atom_id res chain seq x y z
N MET A 1 -5.23 28.54 14.49
CA MET A 1 -6.25 27.54 14.13
C MET A 1 -5.79 26.93 12.82
N LEU A 2 -5.36 25.66 12.83
CA LEU A 2 -4.86 24.99 11.63
C LEU A 2 -6.08 24.49 10.85
N GLU A 3 -6.27 24.96 9.63
CA GLU A 3 -7.30 24.45 8.73
C GLU A 3 -6.73 23.27 7.94
N ILE A 4 -7.30 22.09 8.18
CA ILE A 4 -6.96 20.87 7.47
C ILE A 4 -7.95 20.74 6.31
N ALA A 5 -7.48 20.94 5.08
CA ALA A 5 -8.26 20.73 3.86
C ALA A 5 -7.82 19.44 3.17
N SER A 6 -8.78 18.64 2.67
CA SER A 6 -8.46 17.44 1.88
C SER A 6 -7.88 17.85 0.54
N VAL A 7 -6.70 17.34 0.19
CA VAL A 7 -6.10 17.54 -1.13
C VAL A 7 -6.96 16.85 -2.21
N ALA A 8 -7.22 17.54 -3.32
CA ALA A 8 -8.09 17.05 -4.40
C ALA A 8 -7.51 15.84 -5.17
N LYS A 9 -6.21 15.60 -5.05
CA LYS A 9 -5.52 14.46 -5.67
C LYS A 9 -4.54 13.86 -4.68
N GLU A 10 -4.95 12.80 -3.99
CA GLU A 10 -4.03 12.04 -3.15
C GLU A 10 -2.82 11.61 -3.99
N PRO A 11 -1.59 11.80 -3.50
CA PRO A 11 -0.40 11.37 -4.22
C PRO A 11 -0.45 9.85 -4.36
N GLU A 12 -0.84 9.37 -5.53
CA GLU A 12 -0.87 7.95 -5.82
C GLU A 12 0.56 7.41 -5.72
N PRO A 13 0.82 6.44 -4.84
CA PRO A 13 2.15 5.88 -4.69
C PRO A 13 2.55 5.21 -6.01
N LYS A 14 3.77 5.51 -6.50
CA LYS A 14 4.33 4.82 -7.67
C LYS A 14 4.36 3.31 -7.38
N LEU A 15 3.47 2.58 -8.03
CA LEU A 15 3.40 1.12 -7.96
C LEU A 15 4.71 0.55 -8.52
N PRO A 16 5.49 -0.20 -7.72
CA PRO A 16 6.69 -0.86 -8.23
C PRO A 16 6.28 -1.94 -9.23
N SER A 17 7.02 -2.05 -10.34
CA SER A 17 6.74 -3.01 -11.41
C SER A 17 6.61 -4.44 -10.90
N ASP A 18 7.45 -4.84 -9.94
CA ASP A 18 7.41 -6.17 -9.30
C ASP A 18 6.03 -6.49 -8.69
N PHE A 19 5.37 -5.49 -8.10
CA PHE A 19 4.06 -5.66 -7.46
C PHE A 19 2.94 -5.69 -8.50
N GLN A 20 3.06 -4.88 -9.55
CA GLN A 20 2.13 -4.91 -10.67
C GLN A 20 2.17 -6.25 -11.41
N GLU A 21 3.35 -6.81 -11.66
CA GLU A 21 3.53 -8.14 -12.25
C GLU A 21 2.90 -9.23 -11.36
N ALA A 22 3.11 -9.15 -10.05
CA ALA A 22 2.52 -10.10 -9.10
C ALA A 22 0.98 -10.01 -9.07
N LEU A 23 0.40 -8.81 -9.19
CA LEU A 23 -1.05 -8.62 -9.30
C LEU A 23 -1.61 -9.11 -10.64
N VAL A 24 -0.87 -8.95 -11.74
CA VAL A 24 -1.27 -9.48 -13.05
C VAL A 24 -1.25 -11.01 -13.04
N ALA A 25 -0.31 -11.62 -12.32
CA ALA A 25 -0.25 -13.07 -12.14
C ALA A 25 -1.40 -13.64 -11.29
N SER A 26 -2.12 -12.81 -10.52
CA SER A 26 -3.23 -13.26 -9.66
C SER A 26 -4.48 -12.36 -9.83
N PRO A 27 -5.48 -12.78 -10.64
CA PRO A 27 -6.68 -11.97 -10.88
C PRO A 27 -7.55 -11.79 -9.63
N GLU A 28 -7.54 -12.75 -8.71
CA GLU A 28 -8.23 -12.65 -7.42
C GLU A 28 -7.61 -11.57 -6.53
N ALA A 29 -6.28 -11.54 -6.46
CA ALA A 29 -5.55 -10.51 -5.73
C ALA A 29 -5.82 -9.11 -6.30
N LYS A 30 -5.93 -9.00 -7.64
CA LYS A 30 -6.26 -7.74 -8.32
C LYS A 30 -7.66 -7.23 -7.97
N ALA A 31 -8.67 -8.10 -7.93
CA ALA A 31 -10.03 -7.71 -7.53
C ALA A 31 -10.08 -7.18 -6.10
N VAL A 32 -9.35 -7.84 -5.18
CA VAL A 32 -9.24 -7.39 -3.79
C VAL A 32 -8.48 -6.07 -3.71
N TRP A 33 -7.38 -5.92 -4.46
CA TRP A 33 -6.59 -4.70 -4.58
C TRP A 33 -7.42 -3.49 -5.02
N ASP A 34 -8.25 -3.66 -6.05
CA ASP A 34 -9.11 -2.60 -6.57
C ASP A 34 -10.19 -2.19 -5.56
N SER A 35 -10.65 -3.13 -4.72
CA SER A 35 -11.59 -2.87 -3.62
C SER A 35 -10.97 -2.18 -2.39
N THR A 36 -9.65 -2.03 -2.35
CA THR A 36 -8.92 -1.46 -1.19
C THR A 36 -8.81 0.06 -1.26
N THR A 37 -8.75 0.69 -0.08
CA THR A 37 -8.55 2.15 0.07
C THR A 37 -7.14 2.59 -0.31
N THR A 38 -6.97 3.86 -0.68
CA THR A 38 -5.67 4.46 -1.04
C THR A 38 -4.61 4.20 0.03
N ILE A 39 -4.95 4.39 1.31
CA ILE A 39 -4.06 4.17 2.46
C ILE A 39 -3.55 2.72 2.50
N ALA A 40 -4.42 1.73 2.26
CA ALA A 40 -4.00 0.34 2.23
C ALA A 40 -3.04 0.08 1.06
N ARG A 41 -3.28 0.67 -0.11
CA ARG A 41 -2.37 0.57 -1.26
C ARG A 41 -0.99 1.15 -0.95
N VAL A 42 -0.94 2.33 -0.31
CA VAL A 42 0.32 2.94 0.14
C VAL A 42 1.05 2.01 1.12
N HIS A 43 0.34 1.45 2.10
CA HIS A 43 0.93 0.50 3.06
C HIS A 43 1.49 -0.77 2.41
N TRP A 44 0.80 -1.32 1.41
CA TRP A 44 1.29 -2.48 0.65
C TRP A 44 2.59 -2.13 -0.10
N VAL A 45 2.64 -0.96 -0.73
CA VAL A 45 3.83 -0.47 -1.46
C VAL A 45 4.98 -0.16 -0.49
N GLU A 46 4.72 0.59 0.58
CA GLU A 46 5.73 0.98 1.57
C GLU A 46 6.23 -0.21 2.39
N SER A 47 5.39 -1.20 2.67
CA SER A 47 5.85 -2.43 3.32
C SER A 47 6.90 -3.15 2.45
N ALA A 48 6.97 -2.93 1.15
CA ALA A 48 7.95 -3.55 0.26
C ALA A 48 9.24 -2.71 0.05
N LYS A 49 9.54 -1.72 0.92
CA LYS A 49 10.68 -0.78 0.79
C LYS A 49 12.05 -1.46 0.63
N ARG A 50 12.26 -2.64 1.22
CA ARG A 50 13.53 -3.38 1.14
C ARG A 50 13.61 -4.25 -0.12
N ALA A 51 14.45 -3.86 -1.07
CA ALA A 51 14.67 -4.57 -2.34
C ALA A 51 15.04 -6.06 -2.15
N LYS A 52 15.89 -6.38 -1.16
CA LYS A 52 16.36 -7.76 -0.89
C LYS A 52 15.23 -8.74 -0.56
N THR A 53 14.09 -8.26 -0.06
CA THR A 53 12.92 -9.09 0.29
C THR A 53 11.70 -8.75 -0.55
N ARG A 54 11.85 -7.93 -1.61
CA ARG A 54 10.73 -7.41 -2.38
C ARG A 54 9.99 -8.50 -3.15
N LYS A 55 10.70 -9.44 -3.78
CA LYS A 55 10.07 -10.60 -4.46
C LYS A 55 9.22 -11.43 -3.51
N ASN A 56 9.82 -11.91 -2.42
CA ASN A 56 9.11 -12.76 -1.45
C ASN A 56 7.94 -12.00 -0.79
N ARG A 57 8.07 -10.68 -0.54
CA ARG A 57 6.96 -9.86 -0.03
C ARG A 57 5.87 -9.63 -1.08
N GLY A 58 6.20 -9.48 -2.36
CA GLY A 58 5.23 -9.38 -3.45
C GLY A 58 4.41 -10.67 -3.60
N GLU A 59 5.08 -11.82 -3.58
CA GLU A 59 4.43 -13.14 -3.61
C GLU A 59 3.52 -13.36 -2.39
N ASN A 60 4.00 -13.04 -1.19
CA ASN A 60 3.18 -13.10 0.03
C ASN A 60 2.02 -12.10 0.00
N ALA A 61 2.23 -10.90 -0.54
CA ALA A 61 1.16 -9.91 -0.67
C ALA A 61 0.07 -10.39 -1.62
N CYS A 62 0.43 -10.95 -2.77
CA CYS A 62 -0.55 -11.54 -3.69
C CYS A 62 -1.25 -12.76 -3.08
N ALA A 63 -0.54 -13.64 -2.36
CA ALA A 63 -1.17 -14.74 -1.64
C ALA A 63 -2.16 -14.25 -0.57
N MET A 64 -1.81 -13.19 0.16
CA MET A 64 -2.70 -12.57 1.16
C MET A 64 -3.91 -11.90 0.50
N LEU A 65 -3.72 -11.15 -0.58
CA LEU A 65 -4.81 -10.53 -1.34
C LEU A 65 -5.74 -11.58 -1.95
N ALA A 66 -5.19 -12.66 -2.54
CA ALA A 66 -5.98 -13.78 -3.05
C ALA A 66 -6.76 -14.49 -1.94
N SER A 67 -6.20 -14.58 -0.73
CA SER A 67 -6.92 -15.08 0.45
C SER A 67 -8.02 -14.13 0.98
N GLY A 68 -8.26 -13.00 0.32
CA GLY A 68 -9.29 -12.01 0.68
C GLY A 68 -8.84 -10.96 1.70
N LYS A 69 -7.56 -10.97 2.10
CA LYS A 69 -7.03 -9.97 3.03
C LYS A 69 -6.75 -8.66 2.30
N LYS A 70 -7.59 -7.66 2.59
CA LYS A 70 -7.48 -6.30 2.07
C LYS A 70 -6.29 -5.51 2.65
N GLN A 71 -5.75 -5.93 3.79
CA GLN A 71 -4.74 -5.17 4.53
C GLN A 71 -3.50 -6.03 4.84
N VAL A 72 -2.33 -5.39 4.92
CA VAL A 72 -1.08 -6.07 5.32
C VAL A 72 -1.17 -6.51 6.79
N CYS A 73 -0.42 -7.53 7.19
CA CYS A 73 -0.49 -8.09 8.55
C CYS A 73 -0.13 -7.09 9.66
N CYS A 74 0.67 -6.08 9.35
CA CYS A 74 1.06 -5.00 10.27
C CYS A 74 0.29 -3.69 9.99
N PHE A 75 -0.85 -3.76 9.28
CA PHE A 75 -1.65 -2.57 9.00
C PHE A 75 -2.23 -2.01 10.29
N ASP A 76 -1.81 -0.82 10.66
CA ASP A 76 -2.30 -0.10 11.83
C ASP A 76 -3.24 1.01 11.38
N GLN A 77 -4.55 0.81 11.60
CA GLN A 77 -5.58 1.81 11.32
C GLN A 77 -5.42 3.08 12.14
N SER A 78 -4.82 3.00 13.32
CA SER A 78 -4.58 4.17 14.18
C SER A 78 -3.41 5.02 13.70
N GLY A 79 -2.54 4.47 12.85
CA GLY A 79 -1.30 5.11 12.40
C GLY A 79 -0.26 5.33 13.50
N PHE A 80 -0.57 5.02 14.77
CA PHE A 80 0.27 5.35 15.92
C PHE A 80 1.55 4.52 15.97
N TYR A 81 1.48 3.26 15.56
CA TYR A 81 2.60 2.33 15.53
C TYR A 81 3.22 2.16 14.15
N SER A 82 2.53 2.64 13.11
CA SER A 82 3.03 2.68 11.75
C SER A 82 4.06 3.81 11.58
N LYS A 83 5.30 3.55 12.00
CA LYS A 83 6.46 4.46 11.75
C LYS A 83 6.89 4.53 10.28
N SER A 84 6.16 3.89 9.37
CA SER A 84 6.46 3.87 7.93
C SER A 84 5.94 5.10 7.19
N LEU A 85 4.79 5.64 7.61
CA LEU A 85 4.14 6.77 6.94
C LEU A 85 4.45 8.07 7.69
N SER A 86 4.66 9.14 6.93
CA SER A 86 4.82 10.51 7.45
C SER A 86 3.92 11.45 6.64
N ALA A 87 3.50 12.56 7.24
CA ALA A 87 2.77 13.59 6.52
C ALA A 87 3.60 14.08 5.31
N PRO A 88 2.96 14.38 4.16
CA PRO A 88 3.67 14.91 3.02
C PRO A 88 4.36 16.23 3.41
N GLU A 89 5.62 16.42 3.00
CA GLU A 89 6.27 17.72 3.09
C GLU A 89 5.49 18.71 2.24
N ALA A 90 5.10 19.83 2.84
CA ALA A 90 4.50 20.93 2.10
C ALA A 90 5.57 21.52 1.18
N GLU A 91 5.26 21.69 -0.10
CA GLU A 91 6.06 22.53 -0.99
C GLU A 91 6.01 23.97 -0.46
N GLU A 92 7.19 24.56 -0.23
CA GLU A 92 7.39 25.95 0.18
C GLU A 92 7.11 26.93 -0.97
#